data_AF-R9GUE3-F1
#
_entry.id   AF-R9GUE3-F1
#
_cell.length_a   1.000
_cell.length_b   1.000
_cell.length_c   1.000
_cell.angle_alpha   90.00
_cell.angle_beta   90.00
_cell.angle_gamma   90.00
#
_symmetry.space_group_name_H-M   'P 1'
#
loop_
_entity.id
_entity.type
_entity.pdbx_description
1 polymer ?
#
loop_
_entity_poly.entity_id
_entity_poly.type
_entity_poly.pdbx_seq_one_letter_code
_entity_poly.pdbx_strand_id
1 'polypeptide(L)'
;MSLVDFFVPVDDRKFGTEAGFFTSQIGGQVHVFTKNFPDIEEGKVDIAFFGVMDDRHSVNNQGCAIGPDYIRQKLYELYAGSFKTRIVDLGNIKAGHTVTDTYVAVKTVVASLIKKNVVPVIIGGGQDLTYAQYMAYEELEQKVDLVVIDNKFDLDELSDDPSLEANSNSYLNKIFLHQPNYLFNFSNIGYQTYFVNQDSLRVMEKLLFDVNRLGDFRNKMSVAEPIIRNASLLSFDISAIRASDARANGNASPNGFYGEEACQLCRYAGMSDKLSSIGFYEFNPAFDTHGQSAMLLAQMIWYFIEGFYQRKRDFPLQPKSQYLIYRSTLKDNSHELVFVKSKKSDRWWMQVPYPNGHAGNERYHLVPCQYEDYQEAVSGQMPDLWWRTYQKLI
;
A
#
# COMPACT_ATOMS: atom_id res chain seq x y z
N MET A 1 -21.17 -13.27 -12.30
CA MET A 1 -19.89 -13.98 -12.17
C MET A 1 -19.58 -14.05 -10.68
N SER A 2 -19.31 -15.25 -10.16
CA SER A 2 -18.92 -15.44 -8.76
C SER A 2 -17.43 -15.13 -8.59
N LEU A 3 -16.98 -14.72 -7.41
CA LEU A 3 -15.55 -14.45 -7.17
C LEU A 3 -14.66 -15.64 -7.53
N VAL A 4 -15.10 -16.86 -7.23
CA VAL A 4 -14.36 -18.10 -7.52
C VAL A 4 -14.02 -18.27 -8.99
N ASP A 5 -14.82 -17.68 -9.91
CA ASP A 5 -14.62 -17.82 -11.36
C ASP A 5 -13.30 -17.18 -11.83
N PHE A 6 -12.75 -16.24 -11.06
CA PHE A 6 -11.48 -15.58 -11.36
C PHE A 6 -10.25 -16.38 -10.89
N PHE A 7 -10.43 -17.28 -9.93
CA PHE A 7 -9.32 -17.91 -9.22
C PHE A 7 -9.01 -19.32 -9.70
N VAL A 8 -7.72 -19.66 -9.67
CA VAL A 8 -7.28 -21.04 -9.56
C VAL A 8 -6.81 -21.37 -8.16
N PRO A 9 -7.07 -22.61 -7.71
CA PRO A 9 -6.56 -23.08 -6.44
C PRO A 9 -5.04 -23.13 -6.44
N VAL A 10 -4.48 -22.97 -5.25
CA VAL A 10 -3.05 -23.16 -5.01
C VAL A 10 -2.74 -24.65 -4.93
N ASP A 11 -1.61 -25.07 -5.53
CA ASP A 11 -1.17 -26.46 -5.54
C ASP A 11 -0.47 -26.82 -4.23
N ASP A 12 -1.19 -27.46 -3.30
CA ASP A 12 -0.72 -27.86 -1.97
C ASP A 12 0.62 -28.63 -1.98
N ARG A 13 0.89 -29.38 -3.04
CA ARG A 13 2.15 -30.12 -3.24
C ARG A 13 3.38 -29.22 -3.37
N LYS A 14 3.21 -27.93 -3.68
CA LYS A 14 4.33 -26.99 -3.91
C LYS A 14 4.84 -26.32 -2.65
N PHE A 15 4.09 -26.32 -1.55
CA PHE A 15 4.48 -25.61 -0.32
C PHE A 15 4.18 -26.36 0.97
N GLY A 16 3.44 -27.47 0.95
CA GLY A 16 3.32 -28.35 2.11
C GLY A 16 4.57 -29.22 2.29
N THR A 17 5.01 -29.42 3.54
CA THR A 17 5.83 -30.61 3.85
C THR A 17 4.95 -31.86 3.73
N GLU A 18 5.52 -33.06 3.54
CA GLU A 18 4.73 -34.31 3.58
C GLU A 18 3.92 -34.45 4.88
N ALA A 19 4.33 -33.77 5.96
CA ALA A 19 3.67 -33.74 7.26
C ALA A 19 2.64 -32.60 7.43
N GLY A 20 2.49 -31.69 6.45
CA GLY A 20 1.68 -30.48 6.56
C GLY A 20 2.36 -29.35 7.33
N PHE A 21 1.58 -28.34 7.76
CA PHE A 21 2.04 -27.24 8.60
C PHE A 21 1.62 -27.44 10.06
N PHE A 22 2.44 -26.97 11.00
CA PHE A 22 2.06 -26.89 12.40
C PHE A 22 0.95 -25.85 12.59
N THR A 23 0.08 -26.04 13.59
CA THR A 23 -0.99 -25.08 13.94
C THR A 23 -0.45 -23.71 14.39
N SER A 24 0.83 -23.65 14.78
CA SER A 24 1.55 -22.43 15.13
C SER A 24 2.19 -21.73 13.92
N GLN A 25 2.20 -22.35 12.74
CA GLN A 25 2.68 -21.74 11.50
C GLN A 25 1.55 -21.03 10.75
N ILE A 26 1.88 -20.02 9.96
CA ILE A 26 0.91 -19.29 9.13
C ILE A 26 0.14 -20.25 8.21
N GLY A 27 0.82 -21.21 7.58
CA GLY A 27 0.18 -22.21 6.74
C GLY A 27 -0.82 -23.11 7.46
N GLY A 28 -0.69 -23.29 8.77
CA GLY A 28 -1.64 -24.02 9.61
C GLY A 28 -2.82 -23.17 10.13
N GLN A 29 -2.79 -21.85 9.90
CA GLN A 29 -3.83 -20.91 10.35
C GLN A 29 -4.61 -20.28 9.19
N VAL A 30 -4.05 -20.24 7.99
CA VAL A 30 -4.69 -19.70 6.79
C VAL A 30 -5.62 -20.74 6.18
N HIS A 31 -6.85 -20.36 5.84
CA HIS A 31 -7.73 -21.22 5.05
C HIS A 31 -7.44 -21.03 3.55
N VAL A 32 -6.66 -21.95 2.98
CA VAL A 32 -6.14 -21.87 1.61
C VAL A 32 -7.10 -22.51 0.60
N PHE A 33 -7.36 -21.82 -0.52
CA PHE A 33 -8.09 -22.38 -1.64
C PHE A 33 -7.24 -23.45 -2.36
N THR A 34 -7.47 -24.72 -2.02
CA THR A 34 -6.85 -25.87 -2.71
C THR A 34 -7.88 -26.68 -3.49
N LYS A 35 -9.02 -26.99 -2.86
CA LYS A 35 -10.15 -27.70 -3.47
C LYS A 35 -11.46 -26.95 -3.31
N ASN A 36 -11.69 -26.42 -2.11
CA ASN A 36 -12.90 -25.68 -1.77
C ASN A 36 -12.56 -24.20 -1.64
N PHE A 37 -13.30 -23.35 -2.35
CA PHE A 37 -13.13 -21.90 -2.24
C PHE A 37 -13.51 -21.44 -0.83
N PRO A 38 -12.65 -20.65 -0.14
CA PRO A 38 -12.94 -20.13 1.18
C PRO A 38 -14.21 -19.30 1.21
N ASP A 39 -14.99 -19.43 2.27
CA ASP A 39 -16.08 -18.49 2.52
C ASP A 39 -15.54 -17.17 3.06
N ILE A 40 -16.04 -16.06 2.51
CA ILE A 40 -15.56 -14.71 2.80
C ILE A 40 -16.73 -13.96 3.42
N GLU A 41 -17.05 -14.28 4.67
CA GLU A 41 -18.07 -13.58 5.43
C GLU A 41 -17.45 -12.41 6.21
N GLU A 42 -18.14 -11.27 6.18
CA GLU A 42 -17.77 -10.09 6.96
C GLU A 42 -17.69 -10.44 8.47
N GLY A 43 -16.63 -9.97 9.13
CA GLY A 43 -16.39 -10.24 10.54
C GLY A 43 -15.88 -11.65 10.86
N LYS A 44 -15.79 -12.56 9.89
CA LYS A 44 -15.11 -13.86 10.04
C LYS A 44 -13.72 -13.89 9.41
N VAL A 45 -13.49 -13.06 8.39
CA VAL A 45 -12.20 -12.90 7.70
C VAL A 45 -11.73 -11.47 7.89
N ASP A 46 -10.43 -11.30 8.16
CA ASP A 46 -9.79 -9.99 8.30
C ASP A 46 -8.90 -9.64 7.09
N ILE A 47 -8.16 -10.62 6.58
CA ILE A 47 -7.20 -10.46 5.49
C ILE A 47 -7.43 -11.57 4.46
N ALA A 48 -7.35 -11.22 3.18
CA ALA A 48 -7.38 -12.19 2.08
C ALA A 48 -6.11 -12.04 1.22
N PHE A 49 -5.34 -13.12 1.11
CA PHE A 49 -4.24 -13.22 0.15
C PHE A 49 -4.78 -13.63 -1.21
N PHE A 50 -4.24 -13.04 -2.27
CA PHE A 50 -4.31 -13.65 -3.58
C PHE A 50 -3.14 -13.24 -4.46
N GLY A 51 -2.77 -14.14 -5.36
CA GLY A 51 -1.77 -13.86 -6.38
C GLY A 51 -2.41 -13.38 -7.68
N VAL A 52 -1.68 -12.62 -8.49
CA VAL A 52 -2.07 -12.29 -9.86
C VAL A 52 -1.01 -12.82 -10.81
N MET A 53 -1.40 -13.76 -11.67
CA MET A 53 -0.49 -14.43 -12.60
C MET A 53 -0.41 -13.68 -13.93
N ASP A 54 -0.05 -12.40 -13.90
CA ASP A 54 0.08 -11.56 -15.08
C ASP A 54 1.31 -10.65 -14.97
N ASP A 55 2.19 -10.75 -15.96
CA ASP A 55 3.46 -10.04 -16.08
C ASP A 55 3.71 -9.53 -17.50
N ARG A 56 2.68 -9.53 -18.35
CA ARG A 56 2.76 -9.12 -19.76
C ARG A 56 3.29 -7.69 -19.91
N HIS A 57 3.08 -6.86 -18.88
CA HIS A 57 3.47 -5.46 -18.82
C HIS A 57 4.63 -5.16 -17.84
N SER A 58 5.27 -6.18 -17.27
CA SER A 58 6.50 -6.02 -16.49
C SER A 58 7.70 -5.79 -17.39
N VAL A 59 8.04 -4.51 -17.62
CA VAL A 59 9.13 -4.11 -18.51
C VAL A 59 10.48 -4.61 -17.96
N ASN A 60 11.19 -5.41 -18.75
CA ASN A 60 12.46 -6.07 -18.39
C ASN A 60 12.38 -7.00 -17.16
N ASN A 61 11.18 -7.46 -16.77
CA ASN A 61 11.00 -8.31 -15.59
C ASN A 61 9.95 -9.43 -15.81
N GLN A 62 9.80 -9.92 -17.04
CA GLN A 62 8.95 -11.07 -17.34
C GLN A 62 9.38 -12.31 -16.54
N GLY A 63 8.41 -13.06 -16.03
CA GLY A 63 8.58 -14.19 -15.10
C GLY A 63 8.01 -13.92 -13.70
N CYS A 64 7.60 -12.69 -13.38
CA CYS A 64 7.02 -12.38 -12.07
C CYS A 64 5.59 -12.95 -11.87
N ALA A 65 4.90 -13.40 -12.93
CA ALA A 65 3.57 -14.02 -12.83
C ALA A 65 3.55 -15.31 -11.99
N ILE A 66 4.68 -16.01 -11.84
CA ILE A 66 4.80 -17.21 -10.99
C ILE A 66 5.28 -16.87 -9.56
N GLY A 67 5.61 -15.62 -9.29
CA GLY A 67 6.09 -15.12 -8.00
C GLY A 67 5.21 -15.47 -6.79
N PRO A 68 3.87 -15.40 -6.87
CA PRO A 68 3.00 -15.60 -5.70
C PRO A 68 3.21 -16.92 -4.97
N ASP A 69 3.38 -18.02 -5.71
CA ASP A 69 3.54 -19.36 -5.12
C ASP A 69 4.88 -19.50 -4.37
N TYR A 70 5.96 -18.86 -4.87
CA TYR A 70 7.27 -18.87 -4.21
C TYR A 70 7.25 -18.10 -2.89
N ILE A 71 6.53 -16.98 -2.84
CA ILE A 71 6.35 -16.19 -1.61
C ILE A 71 5.50 -16.99 -0.61
N ARG A 72 4.40 -17.63 -1.05
CA ARG A 72 3.58 -18.50 -0.20
C ARG A 72 4.39 -19.61 0.44
N GLN A 73 5.27 -20.26 -0.32
CA GLN A 73 6.13 -21.33 0.19
C GLN A 73 6.93 -20.87 1.41
N LYS A 74 7.48 -19.65 1.39
CA LYS A 74 8.21 -19.10 2.53
C LYS A 74 7.29 -18.60 3.64
N LEU A 75 6.23 -17.89 3.29
CA LEU A 75 5.29 -17.29 4.25
C LEU A 75 4.63 -18.34 5.13
N TYR A 76 4.18 -19.45 4.56
CA TYR A 76 3.44 -20.47 5.28
C TYR A 76 4.29 -21.27 6.26
N GLU A 77 5.61 -21.34 6.04
CA GLU A 77 6.59 -21.94 6.95
C GLU A 77 6.83 -21.10 8.21
N LEU A 78 6.57 -19.79 8.16
CA LEU A 78 6.80 -18.88 9.28
C LEU A 78 5.83 -19.17 10.42
N TYR A 79 6.33 -19.05 11.66
CA TYR A 79 5.48 -19.11 12.85
C TYR A 79 4.64 -17.85 12.96
N ALA A 80 3.37 -18.01 13.29
CA ALA A 80 2.52 -16.89 13.66
C ALA A 80 3.00 -16.26 14.97
N GLY A 81 2.78 -14.96 15.12
CA GLY A 81 3.02 -14.27 16.40
C GLY A 81 1.96 -14.60 17.45
N SER A 82 1.94 -13.85 18.55
CA SER A 82 1.00 -14.00 19.66
C SER A 82 -0.41 -13.44 19.35
N PHE A 83 -0.93 -13.68 18.15
CA PHE A 83 -2.23 -13.19 17.70
C PHE A 83 -2.99 -14.30 16.98
N LYS A 84 -4.33 -14.30 17.14
CA LYS A 84 -5.20 -15.23 16.41
C LYS A 84 -5.52 -14.63 15.05
N THR A 85 -5.11 -15.32 13.99
CA THR A 85 -5.35 -14.88 12.63
C THR A 85 -6.71 -15.37 12.10
N ARG A 86 -7.33 -14.56 11.26
CA ARG A 86 -8.55 -14.84 10.48
C ARG A 86 -8.26 -14.54 9.02
N ILE A 87 -7.45 -15.39 8.40
CA ILE A 87 -6.87 -15.14 7.09
C ILE A 87 -7.29 -16.23 6.13
N VAL A 88 -7.62 -15.84 4.90
CA VAL A 88 -7.90 -16.75 3.79
C VAL A 88 -6.88 -16.53 2.68
N ASP A 89 -6.57 -17.57 1.92
CA ASP A 89 -5.87 -17.43 0.64
C ASP A 89 -6.82 -17.86 -0.47
N LEU A 90 -7.17 -16.92 -1.34
CA LEU A 90 -8.15 -17.12 -2.40
C LEU A 90 -7.55 -17.78 -3.64
N GLY A 91 -6.25 -18.08 -3.62
CA GLY A 91 -5.55 -18.64 -4.77
C GLY A 91 -4.98 -17.57 -5.68
N ASN A 92 -4.93 -17.87 -6.97
CA ASN A 92 -4.33 -17.00 -7.98
C ASN A 92 -5.36 -16.57 -9.01
N ILE A 93 -5.44 -15.27 -9.31
CA ILE A 93 -6.13 -14.77 -10.49
C ILE A 93 -5.30 -15.17 -11.71
N LYS A 94 -5.92 -15.87 -12.65
CA LYS A 94 -5.30 -16.17 -13.95
C LYS A 94 -5.24 -14.91 -14.80
N ALA A 95 -4.16 -14.75 -15.57
CA ALA A 95 -4.15 -13.79 -16.66
C ALA A 95 -5.38 -13.99 -17.56
N GLY A 96 -6.13 -12.92 -17.78
CA GLY A 96 -7.24 -12.90 -18.72
C GLY A 96 -6.75 -12.96 -20.16
N HIS A 97 -7.69 -13.03 -21.12
CA HIS A 97 -7.33 -13.04 -22.54
C HIS A 97 -6.53 -11.79 -22.92
N THR A 98 -6.97 -10.62 -22.43
CA THR A 98 -6.23 -9.35 -22.48
C THR A 98 -5.72 -8.95 -21.10
N VAL A 99 -4.81 -7.97 -21.01
CA VAL A 99 -4.36 -7.42 -19.72
C VAL A 99 -5.51 -6.66 -19.05
N THR A 100 -6.32 -5.95 -19.85
CA THR A 100 -7.55 -5.30 -19.37
C THR A 100 -8.51 -6.30 -18.68
N ASP A 101 -8.66 -7.53 -19.19
CA ASP A 101 -9.48 -8.56 -18.52
C ASP A 101 -8.94 -8.91 -17.13
N THR A 102 -7.62 -9.00 -16.98
CA THR A 102 -6.97 -9.19 -15.67
C THR A 102 -7.25 -8.01 -14.75
N TYR A 103 -7.16 -6.78 -15.26
CA TYR A 103 -7.45 -5.59 -14.46
C TYR A 103 -8.89 -5.58 -13.95
N VAL A 104 -9.85 -5.98 -14.77
CA VAL A 104 -11.26 -6.11 -14.36
C VAL A 104 -11.40 -7.16 -13.25
N ALA A 105 -10.75 -8.33 -13.38
CA ALA A 105 -10.79 -9.37 -12.35
C ALA A 105 -10.22 -8.86 -11.02
N VAL A 106 -9.03 -8.22 -11.03
CA VAL A 106 -8.41 -7.64 -9.83
C VAL A 106 -9.30 -6.56 -9.22
N LYS A 107 -9.81 -5.63 -10.04
CA LYS A 107 -10.76 -4.57 -9.62
C LYS A 107 -11.95 -5.17 -8.87
N THR A 108 -12.63 -6.14 -9.48
CA THR A 108 -13.83 -6.77 -8.90
C THR A 108 -13.52 -7.50 -7.60
N VAL A 109 -12.41 -8.24 -7.53
CA VAL A 109 -11.98 -8.93 -6.31
C VAL A 109 -11.69 -7.96 -5.19
N VAL A 110 -10.86 -6.93 -5.44
CA VAL A 110 -10.48 -5.94 -4.43
C VAL A 110 -11.71 -5.17 -3.93
N ALA A 111 -12.58 -4.71 -4.82
CA ALA A 111 -13.80 -3.99 -4.44
C ALA A 111 -14.73 -4.86 -3.59
N SER A 112 -14.88 -6.15 -3.94
CA SER A 112 -15.71 -7.08 -3.18
C SER A 112 -15.16 -7.35 -1.77
N LEU A 113 -13.84 -7.48 -1.63
CA LEU A 113 -13.18 -7.70 -0.33
C LEU A 113 -13.31 -6.47 0.57
N ILE A 114 -13.05 -5.27 0.04
CA ILE A 114 -13.18 -4.02 0.79
C ILE A 114 -14.63 -3.80 1.25
N LYS A 115 -15.63 -4.08 0.40
CA LYS A 115 -17.07 -4.02 0.78
C LYS A 115 -17.41 -4.91 1.98
N LYS A 116 -16.65 -5.99 2.19
CA LYS A 116 -16.81 -6.95 3.31
C LYS A 116 -15.90 -6.64 4.50
N ASN A 117 -15.22 -5.49 4.51
CA ASN A 117 -14.22 -5.11 5.50
C ASN A 117 -13.05 -6.12 5.61
N VAL A 118 -12.71 -6.77 4.50
CA VAL A 118 -11.55 -7.69 4.39
C VAL A 118 -10.43 -6.96 3.64
N VAL A 119 -9.23 -6.91 4.21
CA VAL A 119 -8.08 -6.27 3.56
C VAL A 119 -7.46 -7.23 2.54
N PRO A 120 -7.49 -6.91 1.23
CA PRO A 120 -6.76 -7.65 0.23
C PRO A 120 -5.26 -7.36 0.34
N VAL A 121 -4.49 -8.45 0.33
CA VAL A 121 -3.04 -8.44 0.19
C VAL A 121 -2.72 -9.12 -1.13
N ILE A 122 -2.35 -8.31 -2.12
CA ILE A 122 -2.12 -8.70 -3.51
C ILE A 122 -0.65 -9.11 -3.66
N ILE A 123 -0.40 -10.24 -4.29
CA ILE A 123 0.94 -10.73 -4.58
C ILE A 123 1.12 -10.85 -6.09
N GLY A 124 2.09 -10.14 -6.65
CA GLY A 124 2.46 -10.17 -8.06
C GLY A 124 1.41 -9.54 -9.00
N GLY A 125 1.57 -9.70 -10.31
CA GLY A 125 2.85 -9.86 -11.00
C GLY A 125 3.48 -8.48 -11.19
N GLY A 126 3.22 -7.88 -12.34
CA GLY A 126 3.71 -6.55 -12.65
C GLY A 126 3.10 -5.42 -11.82
N GLN A 127 3.85 -4.33 -11.65
CA GLN A 127 3.39 -3.18 -10.88
C GLN A 127 2.28 -2.38 -11.57
N ASP A 128 2.05 -2.61 -12.87
CA ASP A 128 0.91 -2.08 -13.61
C ASP A 128 -0.44 -2.44 -12.96
N LEU A 129 -0.49 -3.57 -12.25
CA LEU A 129 -1.65 -4.01 -11.46
C LEU A 129 -2.02 -3.05 -10.33
N THR A 130 -1.14 -2.12 -9.95
CA THR A 130 -1.49 -0.99 -9.06
C THR A 130 -2.65 -0.18 -9.64
N TYR A 131 -2.73 -0.03 -10.96
CA TYR A 131 -3.86 0.65 -11.61
C TYR A 131 -5.17 -0.12 -11.39
N ALA A 132 -5.14 -1.45 -11.48
CA ALA A 132 -6.31 -2.29 -11.21
C ALA A 132 -6.75 -2.25 -9.74
N GLN A 133 -5.79 -2.24 -8.81
CA GLN A 133 -6.05 -2.02 -7.39
C GLN A 133 -6.70 -0.65 -7.15
N TYR A 134 -6.21 0.41 -7.78
CA TYR A 134 -6.79 1.76 -7.71
C TYR A 134 -8.23 1.81 -8.26
N MET A 135 -8.49 1.19 -9.42
CA MET A 135 -9.82 1.17 -10.02
C MET A 135 -10.87 0.47 -9.15
N ALA A 136 -10.49 -0.37 -8.18
CA ALA A 136 -11.43 -0.92 -7.23
C ALA A 136 -12.13 0.16 -6.40
N TYR A 137 -11.45 1.27 -6.13
CA TYR A 137 -11.99 2.38 -5.35
C TYR A 137 -12.95 3.28 -6.14
N GLU A 138 -12.84 3.29 -7.47
CA GLU A 138 -13.87 3.84 -8.35
C GLU A 138 -15.21 3.10 -8.12
N GLU A 139 -15.18 1.76 -8.07
CA GLU A 139 -16.39 0.95 -7.83
C GLU A 139 -16.98 1.15 -6.42
N LEU A 140 -16.16 1.64 -5.49
CA LEU A 140 -16.58 1.99 -4.12
C LEU A 140 -17.04 3.44 -4.01
N GLU A 141 -16.88 4.24 -5.07
CA GLU A 141 -17.09 5.69 -5.09
C GLU A 141 -16.28 6.42 -4.00
N GLN A 142 -15.08 5.93 -3.69
CA GLN A 142 -14.24 6.43 -2.60
C GLN A 142 -13.01 7.15 -3.14
N LYS A 143 -12.83 8.40 -2.71
CA LYS A 143 -11.55 9.08 -2.88
C LYS A 143 -10.50 8.44 -1.99
N VAL A 144 -9.28 8.32 -2.51
CA VAL A 144 -8.19 7.60 -1.86
C VAL A 144 -6.87 8.35 -1.85
N ASP A 145 -6.07 8.03 -0.84
CA ASP A 145 -4.66 8.38 -0.74
C ASP A 145 -3.83 7.16 -1.14
N LEU A 146 -3.08 7.27 -2.24
CA LEU A 146 -2.17 6.21 -2.73
C LEU A 146 -0.76 6.45 -2.20
N VAL A 147 -0.17 5.44 -1.57
CA VAL A 147 1.28 5.42 -1.27
C VAL A 147 1.97 4.39 -2.14
N VAL A 148 3.03 4.79 -2.82
CA VAL A 148 3.91 3.92 -3.60
C VAL A 148 5.28 3.88 -2.95
N ILE A 149 5.77 2.68 -2.63
CA ILE A 149 7.13 2.44 -2.16
C ILE A 149 7.93 1.89 -3.33
N ASP A 150 8.85 2.70 -3.86
CA ASP A 150 9.54 2.46 -5.13
C ASP A 150 10.84 3.28 -5.22
N ASN A 151 11.80 2.83 -6.02
CA ASN A 151 13.01 3.59 -6.35
C ASN A 151 12.79 4.68 -7.42
N LYS A 152 11.66 4.66 -8.14
CA LYS A 152 11.26 5.64 -9.17
C LYS A 152 9.75 5.92 -9.14
N PHE A 153 9.23 6.66 -10.13
CA PHE A 153 7.81 7.06 -10.17
C PHE A 153 6.98 6.31 -11.21
N ASP A 154 7.61 5.70 -12.22
CA ASP A 154 6.89 5.03 -13.32
C ASP A 154 5.87 5.93 -14.02
N LEU A 155 6.36 7.10 -14.42
CA LEU A 155 5.66 8.12 -15.20
C LEU A 155 6.22 8.26 -16.61
N ASP A 156 6.82 7.20 -17.17
CA ASP A 156 7.32 7.24 -18.55
C ASP A 156 6.18 7.63 -19.50
N GLU A 157 6.51 8.45 -20.51
CA GLU A 157 5.53 8.95 -21.46
C GLU A 157 4.77 7.78 -22.08
N LEU A 158 3.44 7.82 -21.92
CA LEU A 158 2.57 7.00 -22.75
C LEU A 158 2.73 7.54 -24.17
N SER A 159 3.04 6.68 -25.12
CA SER A 159 2.90 6.99 -26.54
C SER A 159 1.55 7.67 -26.81
N ASP A 160 1.49 8.59 -27.78
CA ASP A 160 0.28 9.37 -28.14
C ASP A 160 -0.96 8.53 -28.53
N ASP A 161 -0.84 7.21 -28.58
CA ASP A 161 -1.94 6.28 -28.78
C ASP A 161 -2.68 5.98 -27.44
N PRO A 162 -3.93 6.45 -27.27
CA PRO A 162 -4.72 6.17 -26.08
C PRO A 162 -5.04 4.68 -25.88
N SER A 163 -4.91 3.87 -26.95
CA SER A 163 -5.15 2.43 -26.93
C SER A 163 -3.97 1.62 -26.36
N LEU A 164 -2.79 2.24 -26.23
CA LEU A 164 -1.66 1.57 -25.59
C LEU A 164 -1.93 1.44 -24.08
N GLU A 165 -2.02 0.18 -23.65
CA GLU A 165 -2.19 -0.21 -22.27
C GLU A 165 -0.94 0.23 -21.48
N ALA A 166 -1.13 0.76 -20.26
CA ALA A 166 0.00 1.17 -19.45
C ALA A 166 0.76 -0.04 -18.93
N ASN A 167 2.08 0.13 -18.81
CA ASN A 167 2.99 -0.89 -18.35
C ASN A 167 3.58 -0.55 -16.98
N SER A 168 4.47 -1.40 -16.46
CA SER A 168 5.09 -1.21 -15.14
C SER A 168 5.84 0.12 -15.00
N ASN A 169 6.24 0.78 -16.11
CA ASN A 169 6.92 2.07 -16.11
C ASN A 169 6.01 3.29 -16.37
N SER A 170 4.72 3.08 -16.65
CA SER A 170 3.80 4.16 -17.05
C SER A 170 2.41 4.09 -16.41
N TYR A 171 2.15 3.10 -15.55
CA TYR A 171 0.85 2.90 -14.89
C TYR A 171 0.40 4.13 -14.10
N LEU A 172 1.34 4.89 -13.53
CA LEU A 172 1.01 6.04 -12.69
C LEU A 172 0.37 7.18 -13.52
N ASN A 173 0.73 7.30 -14.82
CA ASN A 173 0.07 8.23 -15.75
C ASN A 173 -1.42 7.90 -15.92
N LYS A 174 -1.79 6.61 -15.96
CA LYS A 174 -3.22 6.22 -16.05
C LYS A 174 -3.98 6.56 -14.77
N ILE A 175 -3.36 6.46 -13.60
CA ILE A 175 -3.98 6.85 -12.33
C ILE A 175 -4.23 8.37 -12.31
N PHE A 176 -3.22 9.18 -12.68
CA PHE A 176 -3.32 10.64 -12.64
C PHE A 176 -4.31 11.21 -13.66
N LEU A 177 -4.43 10.56 -14.82
CA LEU A 177 -5.35 10.95 -15.89
C LEU A 177 -6.72 10.27 -15.81
N HIS A 178 -6.94 9.38 -14.84
CA HIS A 178 -8.19 8.64 -14.70
C HIS A 178 -9.37 9.58 -14.45
N GLN A 179 -10.48 9.35 -15.16
CA GLN A 179 -11.71 10.13 -15.02
C GLN A 179 -12.91 9.19 -14.81
N PRO A 180 -13.74 9.42 -13.77
CA PRO A 180 -13.64 10.50 -12.79
C PRO A 180 -12.47 10.32 -11.81
N ASN A 181 -11.91 11.41 -11.28
CA ASN A 181 -10.73 11.33 -10.40
C ASN A 181 -11.10 10.89 -8.97
N TYR A 182 -10.60 9.72 -8.56
CA TYR A 182 -10.68 9.19 -7.19
C TYR A 182 -9.38 9.35 -6.41
N LEU A 183 -8.29 9.79 -7.03
CA LEU A 183 -7.03 10.08 -6.34
C LEU A 183 -7.13 11.44 -5.63
N PHE A 184 -7.14 11.43 -4.30
CA PHE A 184 -7.06 12.63 -3.48
C PHE A 184 -5.61 13.03 -3.19
N ASN A 185 -4.78 12.06 -2.82
CA ASN A 185 -3.37 12.28 -2.58
C ASN A 185 -2.54 11.14 -3.16
N PHE A 186 -1.33 11.47 -3.58
CA PHE A 186 -0.28 10.52 -3.90
C PHE A 186 0.95 10.83 -3.06
N SER A 187 1.59 9.79 -2.53
CA SER A 187 2.91 9.91 -1.94
C SER A 187 3.84 8.81 -2.44
N ASN A 188 5.06 9.20 -2.80
CA ASN A 188 6.13 8.25 -3.09
C ASN A 188 7.12 8.20 -1.91
N ILE A 189 7.55 6.99 -1.58
CA ILE A 189 8.56 6.71 -0.56
C ILE A 189 9.71 5.94 -1.21
N GLY A 190 10.90 6.52 -1.18
CA GLY A 190 12.13 5.80 -1.50
C GLY A 190 12.71 6.10 -2.88
N TYR A 191 12.16 7.06 -3.64
CA TYR A 191 12.74 7.36 -4.94
C TYR A 191 14.19 7.80 -4.84
N GLN A 192 14.93 7.52 -5.90
CA GLN A 192 16.33 7.89 -6.04
C GLN A 192 16.44 8.88 -7.20
N THR A 193 16.98 10.08 -6.94
CA THR A 193 16.91 11.21 -7.89
C THR A 193 17.49 10.89 -9.27
N TYR A 194 18.48 10.00 -9.37
CA TYR A 194 19.07 9.59 -10.64
C TYR A 194 18.19 8.65 -11.48
N PHE A 195 17.11 8.08 -10.91
CA PHE A 195 16.10 7.32 -11.66
C PHE A 195 14.88 8.17 -12.03
N VAL A 196 14.84 9.45 -11.64
CA VAL A 196 13.66 10.31 -11.78
C VAL A 196 14.00 11.55 -12.60
N ASN A 197 13.25 11.75 -13.69
CA ASN A 197 13.33 12.98 -14.47
C ASN A 197 12.87 14.20 -13.63
N GLN A 198 13.59 15.31 -13.74
CA GLN A 198 13.25 16.57 -13.08
C GLN A 198 11.88 17.11 -13.51
N ASP A 199 11.44 16.85 -14.75
CA ASP A 199 10.08 17.23 -15.17
C ASP A 199 9.01 16.44 -14.42
N SER A 200 9.22 15.15 -14.15
CA SER A 200 8.33 14.35 -13.32
C SER A 200 8.26 14.89 -11.89
N LEU A 201 9.39 15.34 -11.31
CA LEU A 201 9.38 16.00 -9.99
C LEU A 201 8.56 17.30 -10.00
N ARG A 202 8.70 18.13 -11.04
CA ARG A 202 7.90 19.36 -11.19
C ARG A 202 6.41 19.05 -11.32
N VAL A 203 6.04 17.94 -11.98
CA VAL A 203 4.65 17.48 -12.05
C VAL A 203 4.13 17.13 -10.66
N MET A 204 4.91 16.38 -9.87
CA MET A 204 4.53 16.05 -8.49
C MET A 204 4.34 17.30 -7.63
N GLU A 205 5.25 18.28 -7.72
CA GLU A 205 5.13 19.55 -6.99
C GLU A 205 3.88 20.35 -7.41
N LYS A 206 3.60 20.43 -8.72
CA LYS A 206 2.39 21.12 -9.23
C LYS A 206 1.09 20.46 -8.79
N LEU A 207 1.07 19.13 -8.69
CA LEU A 207 -0.06 18.37 -8.15
C LEU A 207 -0.07 18.33 -6.62
N LEU A 208 0.89 19.00 -5.97
CA LEU A 208 1.08 19.07 -4.52
C LEU A 208 1.32 17.70 -3.87
N PHE A 209 1.77 16.70 -4.62
CA PHE A 209 2.03 15.36 -4.13
C PHE A 209 3.34 15.26 -3.34
N ASP A 210 3.38 14.29 -2.42
CA ASP A 210 4.46 14.16 -1.45
C ASP A 210 5.46 13.09 -1.88
N VAL A 211 6.60 13.51 -2.42
CA VAL A 211 7.65 12.58 -2.87
C VAL A 211 8.87 12.65 -1.97
N ASN A 212 9.27 11.51 -1.43
CA ASN A 212 10.30 11.42 -0.39
C ASN A 212 11.47 10.57 -0.88
N ARG A 213 12.67 11.13 -0.83
CA ARG A 213 13.88 10.45 -1.30
C ARG A 213 14.25 9.33 -0.34
N LEU A 214 14.90 8.29 -0.85
CA LEU A 214 15.48 7.23 -0.01
C LEU A 214 16.32 7.77 1.16
N GLY A 215 17.09 8.84 0.91
CA GLY A 215 17.96 9.47 1.90
C GLY A 215 17.21 10.05 3.11
N ASP A 216 15.95 10.46 2.94
CA ASP A 216 15.17 11.13 3.99
C ASP A 216 14.79 10.17 5.13
N PHE A 217 14.76 8.87 4.84
CA PHE A 217 14.38 7.82 5.79
C PHE A 217 15.57 7.21 6.53
N ARG A 218 16.81 7.50 6.11
CA ARG A 218 18.01 6.95 6.74
C ARG A 218 18.11 7.39 8.20
N ASN A 219 18.15 6.42 9.10
CA ASN A 219 18.12 6.62 10.56
C ASN A 219 16.87 7.36 11.09
N LYS A 220 15.83 7.53 10.27
CA LYS A 220 14.61 8.29 10.59
C LYS A 220 13.36 7.61 10.02
N MET A 221 13.30 6.27 10.12
CA MET A 221 12.21 5.49 9.53
C MET A 221 10.82 5.86 10.10
N SER A 222 10.76 6.45 11.30
CA SER A 222 9.53 6.99 11.91
C SER A 222 8.83 8.04 11.06
N VAL A 223 9.53 8.75 10.17
CA VAL A 223 8.95 9.75 9.26
C VAL A 223 7.99 9.10 8.24
N ALA A 224 8.20 7.81 7.91
CA ALA A 224 7.29 7.09 7.00
C ALA A 224 5.95 6.72 7.66
N GLU A 225 5.88 6.63 8.99
CA GLU A 225 4.64 6.23 9.70
C GLU A 225 3.44 7.11 9.34
N PRO A 226 3.48 8.45 9.46
CA PRO A 226 2.33 9.29 9.15
C PRO A 226 1.95 9.22 7.66
N ILE A 227 2.94 9.13 6.77
CA ILE A 227 2.72 9.01 5.31
C ILE A 227 1.92 7.74 5.02
N ILE A 228 2.37 6.60 5.55
CA ILE A 228 1.72 5.29 5.37
C ILE A 228 0.39 5.21 6.12
N ARG A 229 0.28 5.83 7.30
CA ARG A 229 -0.97 5.90 8.06
C ARG A 229 -2.05 6.69 7.31
N ASN A 230 -1.66 7.64 6.46
CA ASN A 230 -2.60 8.36 5.62
C ASN A 230 -3.07 7.54 4.40
N ALA A 231 -2.37 6.46 4.03
CA ALA A 231 -2.69 5.66 2.86
C ALA A 231 -4.04 4.94 3.00
N SER A 232 -4.81 4.95 1.91
CA SER A 232 -5.99 4.09 1.71
C SER A 232 -5.60 2.81 0.97
N LEU A 233 -4.70 2.93 0.00
CA LEU A 233 -4.06 1.85 -0.74
C LEU A 233 -2.54 2.02 -0.77
N LEU A 234 -1.82 0.91 -0.73
CA LEU A 234 -0.36 0.89 -0.82
C LEU A 234 0.10 -0.06 -1.93
N SER A 235 1.05 0.38 -2.74
CA SER A 235 1.76 -0.44 -3.72
C SER A 235 3.25 -0.45 -3.40
N PHE A 236 3.83 -1.65 -3.33
CA PHE A 236 5.22 -1.86 -2.99
C PHE A 236 5.93 -2.58 -4.16
N ASP A 237 6.89 -1.91 -4.80
CA ASP A 237 7.83 -2.55 -5.71
C ASP A 237 9.06 -3.04 -4.94
N ILE A 238 9.39 -4.33 -5.11
CA ILE A 238 10.61 -4.93 -4.55
C ILE A 238 11.89 -4.18 -4.97
N SER A 239 11.88 -3.46 -6.11
CA SER A 239 13.00 -2.65 -6.60
C SER A 239 13.37 -1.48 -5.68
N ALA A 240 12.49 -1.12 -4.73
CA ALA A 240 12.79 -0.16 -3.66
C ALA A 240 13.84 -0.68 -2.66
N ILE A 241 14.00 -2.00 -2.59
CA ILE A 241 14.93 -2.69 -1.68
C ILE A 241 16.26 -2.90 -2.41
N ARG A 242 17.37 -2.76 -1.68
CA ARG A 242 18.70 -2.99 -2.26
C ARG A 242 18.88 -4.44 -2.71
N ALA A 243 19.55 -4.64 -3.83
CA ALA A 243 19.77 -5.97 -4.42
C ALA A 243 20.48 -6.97 -3.50
N SER A 244 21.29 -6.53 -2.53
CA SER A 244 21.92 -7.45 -1.57
C SER A 244 20.92 -8.18 -0.67
N ASP A 245 19.75 -7.58 -0.46
CA ASP A 245 18.69 -8.11 0.40
C ASP A 245 17.53 -8.67 -0.44
N ALA A 246 17.22 -8.05 -1.58
CA ALA A 246 16.20 -8.49 -2.52
C ALA A 246 16.65 -8.29 -3.99
N ARG A 247 17.22 -9.33 -4.60
CA ARG A 247 17.68 -9.29 -6.01
C ARG A 247 16.66 -9.83 -7.03
N ALA A 248 15.53 -10.37 -6.56
CA ALA A 248 14.53 -11.04 -7.39
C ALA A 248 13.69 -10.08 -8.24
N ASN A 249 14.35 -9.27 -9.09
CA ASN A 249 13.75 -8.35 -10.05
C ASN A 249 14.81 -8.08 -11.14
N GLY A 250 14.42 -8.14 -12.42
CA GLY A 250 15.30 -7.87 -13.56
C GLY A 250 15.89 -6.45 -13.58
N ASN A 251 15.24 -5.52 -12.89
CA ASN A 251 15.63 -4.11 -12.73
C ASN A 251 16.26 -3.82 -11.35
N ALA A 252 16.67 -4.84 -10.59
CA ALA A 252 17.22 -4.64 -9.24
C ALA A 252 18.46 -3.73 -9.23
N SER A 253 18.53 -2.83 -8.24
CA SER A 253 19.59 -1.84 -8.07
C SER A 253 20.41 -2.12 -6.81
N PRO A 254 21.72 -1.81 -6.77
CA PRO A 254 22.56 -2.03 -5.58
C PRO A 254 22.11 -1.20 -4.37
N ASN A 255 21.43 -0.07 -4.57
CA ASN A 255 21.00 0.84 -3.51
C ASN A 255 19.48 0.82 -3.37
N GLY A 256 19.00 0.85 -2.13
CA GLY A 256 17.59 0.80 -1.76
C GLY A 256 17.45 0.68 -0.25
N PHE A 257 16.22 0.48 0.24
CA PHE A 257 15.98 0.16 1.63
C PHE A 257 16.69 -1.15 2.03
N TYR A 258 17.12 -1.22 3.28
CA TYR A 258 17.50 -2.47 3.92
C TYR A 258 16.25 -3.36 4.08
N GLY A 259 16.41 -4.68 4.07
CA GLY A 259 15.28 -5.59 4.26
C GLY A 259 14.51 -5.35 5.57
N GLU A 260 15.21 -4.93 6.63
CA GLU A 260 14.62 -4.58 7.92
C GLU A 260 13.78 -3.28 7.85
N GLU A 261 14.24 -2.29 7.08
CA GLU A 261 13.48 -1.05 6.83
C GLU A 261 12.21 -1.36 6.02
N ALA A 262 12.31 -2.24 5.02
CA ALA A 262 11.15 -2.71 4.25
C ALA A 262 10.12 -3.42 5.15
N CYS A 263 10.58 -4.31 6.04
CA CYS A 263 9.73 -4.93 7.05
C CYS A 263 9.06 -3.90 7.98
N GLN A 264 9.79 -2.86 8.40
CA GLN A 264 9.27 -1.78 9.24
C GLN A 264 8.19 -0.96 8.51
N LEU A 265 8.39 -0.64 7.23
CA LEU A 265 7.40 0.00 6.37
C LEU A 265 6.10 -0.83 6.30
N CYS A 266 6.21 -2.14 6.06
CA CYS A 266 5.06 -3.04 6.03
C CYS A 266 4.35 -3.16 7.39
N ARG A 267 5.10 -3.12 8.49
CA ARG A 267 4.52 -3.06 9.83
C ARG A 267 3.67 -1.81 10.04
N TYR A 268 4.17 -0.64 9.62
CA TYR A 268 3.40 0.61 9.67
C TYR A 268 2.13 0.53 8.82
N ALA A 269 2.22 -0.07 7.63
CA ALA A 269 1.07 -0.31 6.76
C ALA A 269 0.02 -1.18 7.46
N GLY A 270 0.44 -2.26 8.11
CA GLY A 270 -0.44 -3.11 8.92
C GLY A 270 -1.14 -2.32 10.04
N MET A 271 -0.40 -1.49 10.78
CA MET A 271 -0.90 -0.71 11.92
C MET A 271 -1.84 0.45 11.54
N SER A 272 -1.93 0.81 10.25
CA SER A 272 -2.82 1.85 9.77
C SER A 272 -4.28 1.40 9.84
N ASP A 273 -5.11 2.09 10.60
CA ASP A 273 -6.55 1.83 10.66
C ASP A 273 -7.28 2.24 9.35
N LYS A 274 -6.65 3.08 8.50
CA LYS A 274 -7.20 3.59 7.24
C LYS A 274 -6.87 2.71 6.03
N LEU A 275 -5.75 2.00 6.07
CA LEU A 275 -5.29 1.20 4.94
C LEU A 275 -6.25 0.02 4.69
N SER A 276 -6.79 -0.03 3.48
CA SER A 276 -7.82 -0.98 3.06
C SER A 276 -7.34 -1.94 1.97
N SER A 277 -6.21 -1.71 1.31
CA SER A 277 -5.55 -2.66 0.43
C SER A 277 -4.03 -2.45 0.34
N ILE A 278 -3.30 -3.53 0.08
CA ILE A 278 -1.85 -3.49 -0.15
C ILE A 278 -1.45 -4.47 -1.25
N GLY A 279 -0.52 -4.07 -2.11
CA GLY A 279 0.05 -4.94 -3.15
C GLY A 279 1.58 -4.99 -3.10
N PHE A 280 2.12 -6.17 -3.38
CA PHE A 280 3.55 -6.45 -3.50
C PHE A 280 3.85 -6.92 -4.94
N TYR A 281 4.63 -6.15 -5.68
CA TYR A 281 4.81 -6.32 -7.12
C TYR A 281 6.26 -6.59 -7.52
N GLU A 282 6.43 -7.02 -8.77
CA GLU A 282 7.72 -7.16 -9.48
C GLU A 282 8.69 -8.19 -8.87
N PHE A 283 8.23 -9.04 -7.95
CA PHE A 283 9.01 -10.20 -7.51
C PHE A 283 9.09 -11.26 -8.60
N ASN A 284 10.30 -11.51 -9.09
CA ASN A 284 10.57 -12.46 -10.16
C ASN A 284 11.48 -13.61 -9.66
N PRO A 285 10.92 -14.82 -9.49
CA PRO A 285 11.67 -15.99 -9.04
C PRO A 285 12.90 -16.33 -9.89
N ALA A 286 12.94 -15.96 -11.17
CA ALA A 286 14.07 -16.26 -12.05
C ALA A 286 15.36 -15.55 -11.60
N PHE A 287 15.24 -14.43 -10.89
CA PHE A 287 16.38 -13.67 -10.35
C PHE A 287 16.62 -13.93 -8.87
N ASP A 288 15.77 -14.74 -8.21
CA ASP A 288 15.90 -15.04 -6.79
C ASP A 288 16.99 -16.08 -6.54
N THR A 289 17.85 -15.81 -5.56
CA THR A 289 18.96 -16.70 -5.20
C THR A 289 18.65 -17.37 -3.89
N HIS A 290 18.54 -18.70 -3.90
CA HIS A 290 18.19 -19.53 -2.73
C HIS A 290 16.87 -19.14 -2.02
N GLY A 291 15.95 -18.48 -2.71
CA GLY A 291 14.69 -18.03 -2.11
C GLY A 291 14.85 -16.86 -1.13
N GLN A 292 15.97 -16.13 -1.18
CA GLN A 292 16.27 -15.02 -0.26
C GLN A 292 15.22 -13.91 -0.35
N SER A 293 14.91 -13.48 -1.57
CA SER A 293 13.97 -12.37 -1.78
C SER A 293 12.53 -12.83 -1.51
N ALA A 294 12.19 -14.09 -1.86
CA ALA A 294 10.92 -14.69 -1.46
C ALA A 294 10.74 -14.72 0.07
N MET A 295 11.78 -15.07 0.82
CA MET A 295 11.77 -15.06 2.28
C MET A 295 11.60 -13.65 2.84
N LEU A 296 12.30 -12.65 2.27
CA LEU A 296 12.14 -11.27 2.71
C LEU A 296 10.72 -10.76 2.46
N LEU A 297 10.13 -11.05 1.30
CA LEU A 297 8.73 -10.67 1.03
C LEU A 297 7.75 -11.41 1.95
N ALA A 298 8.01 -12.67 2.27
CA ALA A 298 7.26 -13.40 3.29
C ALA A 298 7.35 -12.71 4.67
N GLN A 299 8.53 -12.23 5.06
CA GLN A 299 8.71 -11.47 6.31
C GLN A 299 7.99 -10.11 6.27
N MET A 300 8.02 -9.40 5.14
CA MET A 300 7.30 -8.15 4.94
C MET A 300 5.78 -8.36 5.11
N ILE A 301 5.22 -9.38 4.46
CA ILE A 301 3.81 -9.76 4.63
C ILE A 301 3.54 -10.18 6.09
N TRP A 302 4.45 -10.92 6.72
CA TRP A 302 4.32 -11.30 8.13
C TRP A 302 4.24 -10.08 9.07
N TYR A 303 5.11 -9.07 8.87
CA TYR A 303 5.09 -7.83 9.65
C TYR A 303 3.86 -6.98 9.36
N PHE A 304 3.34 -7.02 8.13
CA PHE A 304 2.04 -6.43 7.81
C PHE A 304 0.92 -7.10 8.62
N ILE A 305 0.87 -8.43 8.68
CA ILE A 305 -0.11 -9.18 9.47
C ILE A 305 0.01 -8.82 10.96
N GLU A 306 1.23 -8.82 11.49
CA GLU A 306 1.50 -8.45 12.89
C GLU A 306 1.00 -7.02 13.19
N GLY A 307 1.32 -6.06 12.31
CA GLY A 307 0.85 -4.68 12.41
C GLY A 307 -0.68 -4.58 12.35
N PHE A 308 -1.33 -5.35 11.48
CA PHE A 308 -2.78 -5.38 11.34
C PHE A 308 -3.48 -5.79 12.64
N TYR A 309 -3.03 -6.88 13.27
CA TYR A 309 -3.60 -7.30 14.56
C TYR A 309 -3.19 -6.40 15.74
N GLN A 310 -2.23 -5.50 15.54
CA GLN A 310 -1.83 -4.46 16.50
C GLN A 310 -2.53 -3.10 16.28
N ARG A 311 -3.41 -2.99 15.27
CA ARG A 311 -4.21 -1.78 14.99
C ARG A 311 -4.85 -1.23 16.25
N LYS A 312 -4.59 0.04 16.54
CA LYS A 312 -5.06 0.69 17.78
C LYS A 312 -6.51 1.11 17.69
N ARG A 313 -7.12 1.17 16.50
CA ARG A 313 -8.49 1.66 16.28
C ARG A 313 -8.70 3.03 16.90
N ASP A 314 -7.72 3.90 16.71
CA ASP A 314 -7.80 5.30 17.15
C ASP A 314 -8.20 6.24 16.00
N PHE A 315 -8.62 5.67 14.87
CA PHE A 315 -9.28 6.35 13.77
C PHE A 315 -10.57 5.59 13.38
N PRO A 316 -11.71 6.27 13.15
CA PRO A 316 -11.93 7.72 13.31
C PRO A 316 -11.81 8.16 14.78
N LEU A 317 -11.60 9.46 15.01
CA LEU A 317 -11.28 10.04 16.33
C LEU A 317 -12.48 10.02 17.31
N GLN A 318 -12.92 8.82 17.72
CA GLN A 318 -14.05 8.61 18.63
C GLN A 318 -13.76 7.56 19.70
N PRO A 319 -14.18 7.79 20.96
CA PRO A 319 -14.83 9.00 21.48
C PRO A 319 -13.82 10.14 21.75
N LYS A 320 -14.27 11.41 21.67
CA LYS A 320 -13.41 12.61 21.87
C LYS A 320 -12.62 12.60 23.18
N SER A 321 -13.11 11.93 24.23
CA SER A 321 -12.43 11.78 25.53
C SER A 321 -11.07 11.07 25.45
N GLN A 322 -10.83 10.29 24.40
CA GLN A 322 -9.57 9.58 24.16
C GLN A 322 -8.49 10.43 23.49
N TYR A 323 -8.76 11.72 23.24
CA TYR A 323 -7.86 12.60 22.51
C TYR A 323 -7.56 13.88 23.27
N LEU A 324 -6.40 14.47 22.98
CA LEU A 324 -5.97 15.79 23.44
C LEU A 324 -5.98 16.75 22.24
N ILE A 325 -6.49 17.96 22.44
CA ILE A 325 -6.54 19.00 21.40
C ILE A 325 -5.50 20.06 21.75
N TYR A 326 -4.62 20.33 20.80
CA TYR A 326 -3.61 21.39 20.86
C TYR A 326 -3.95 22.44 19.80
N ARG A 327 -3.81 23.71 20.17
CA ARG A 327 -4.04 24.85 19.26
C ARG A 327 -2.76 25.66 19.16
N SER A 328 -2.46 26.13 17.96
CA SER A 328 -1.43 27.12 17.71
C SER A 328 -1.97 28.21 16.79
N THR A 329 -1.41 29.41 16.90
CA THR A 329 -1.76 30.55 16.05
C THR A 329 -0.51 30.98 15.28
N LEU A 330 -0.68 31.27 14.00
CA LEU A 330 0.42 31.78 13.17
C LEU A 330 0.84 33.19 13.61
N LYS A 331 2.08 33.60 13.27
CA LYS A 331 2.63 34.91 13.68
C LYS A 331 1.79 36.12 13.24
N ASP A 332 1.06 35.99 12.15
CA ASP A 332 0.22 37.03 11.56
C ASP A 332 -1.24 36.97 12.05
N ASN A 333 -1.58 36.07 12.99
CA ASN A 333 -2.93 35.77 13.45
C ASN A 333 -3.91 35.41 12.31
N SER A 334 -3.41 34.98 11.15
CA SER A 334 -4.26 34.68 10.00
C SER A 334 -5.08 33.40 10.17
N HIS A 335 -4.50 32.37 10.81
CA HIS A 335 -5.11 31.05 10.96
C HIS A 335 -4.83 30.44 12.34
N GLU A 336 -5.83 29.75 12.89
CA GLU A 336 -5.67 28.82 14.02
C GLU A 336 -5.42 27.41 13.47
N LEU A 337 -4.34 26.78 13.90
CA LEU A 337 -4.00 25.40 13.59
C LEU A 337 -4.40 24.49 14.75
N VAL A 338 -5.20 23.46 14.45
CA VAL A 338 -5.70 22.51 15.44
C VAL A 338 -5.05 21.15 15.23
N PHE A 339 -4.40 20.65 16.27
CA PHE A 339 -3.77 19.34 16.33
C PHE A 339 -4.50 18.44 17.31
N VAL A 340 -4.58 17.15 17.00
CA VAL A 340 -5.21 16.13 17.83
C VAL A 340 -4.20 15.02 18.11
N LYS A 341 -4.01 14.69 19.39
CA LYS A 341 -3.15 13.59 19.84
C LYS A 341 -3.99 12.47 20.45
N SER A 342 -3.76 11.22 20.04
CA SER A 342 -4.36 10.05 20.67
C SER A 342 -3.70 9.76 22.02
N LYS A 343 -4.50 9.62 23.09
CA LYS A 343 -3.99 9.18 24.40
C LYS A 343 -3.59 7.71 24.42
N LYS A 344 -4.04 6.93 23.43
CA LYS A 344 -3.82 5.47 23.36
C LYS A 344 -2.52 5.11 22.64
N SER A 345 -2.17 5.86 21.60
CA SER A 345 -1.06 5.54 20.69
C SER A 345 0.00 6.64 20.62
N ASP A 346 -0.25 7.80 21.24
CA ASP A 346 0.55 9.02 21.09
C ASP A 346 0.69 9.54 19.64
N ARG A 347 -0.07 8.98 18.69
CA ARG A 347 -0.12 9.44 17.29
C ARG A 347 -0.81 10.79 17.17
N TRP A 348 -0.38 11.58 16.20
CA TRP A 348 -0.88 12.93 15.95
C TRP A 348 -1.62 13.04 14.60
N TRP A 349 -2.58 13.95 14.57
CA TRP A 349 -3.28 14.43 13.39
C TRP A 349 -3.39 15.95 13.44
N MET A 350 -3.41 16.59 12.28
CA MET A 350 -3.79 17.99 12.13
C MET A 350 -5.16 18.10 11.45
N GLN A 351 -5.93 19.14 11.80
CA GLN A 351 -7.19 19.47 11.15
C GLN A 351 -6.97 20.52 10.06
N VAL A 352 -7.42 20.21 8.85
CA VAL A 352 -7.39 21.11 7.70
C VAL A 352 -8.83 21.44 7.30
N PRO A 353 -9.26 22.70 7.36
CA PRO A 353 -10.65 23.07 7.05
C PRO A 353 -10.93 22.96 5.54
N TYR A 354 -12.16 22.62 5.19
CA TYR A 354 -12.62 22.71 3.79
C TYR A 354 -12.94 24.18 3.43
N PRO A 355 -12.37 24.74 2.36
CA PRO A 355 -12.55 26.16 2.00
C PRO A 355 -14.00 26.60 1.80
N ASN A 356 -14.86 25.68 1.33
CA ASN A 356 -16.27 25.96 0.99
C ASN A 356 -17.26 25.52 2.09
N GLY A 357 -16.81 25.32 3.34
CA GLY A 357 -17.68 24.94 4.45
C GLY A 357 -18.75 26.00 4.75
N HIS A 358 -20.03 25.67 4.56
CA HIS A 358 -21.12 26.53 5.02
C HIS A 358 -21.08 26.69 6.55
N ALA A 359 -21.24 27.94 7.00
CA ALA A 359 -21.26 28.32 8.41
C ALA A 359 -22.32 27.49 9.18
N GLY A 360 -21.88 26.50 9.95
CA GLY A 360 -22.75 25.65 10.78
C GLY A 360 -22.31 24.19 10.92
N ASN A 361 -21.53 23.67 9.97
CA ASN A 361 -20.90 22.35 10.07
C ASN A 361 -19.48 22.43 9.49
N GLU A 362 -18.54 22.96 10.27
CA GLU A 362 -17.13 22.94 9.89
C GLU A 362 -16.68 21.48 9.75
N ARG A 363 -16.62 21.00 8.50
CA ARG A 363 -15.95 19.75 8.17
C ARG A 363 -14.46 20.05 8.11
N TYR A 364 -13.67 19.12 8.64
CA TYR A 364 -12.22 19.17 8.59
C TYR A 364 -11.72 17.87 7.99
N HIS A 365 -10.68 17.97 7.19
CA HIS A 365 -9.88 16.83 6.78
C HIS A 365 -8.81 16.56 7.85
N LEU A 366 -8.67 15.31 8.28
CA LEU A 366 -7.69 14.90 9.29
C LEU A 366 -6.45 14.33 8.61
N VAL A 367 -5.32 14.98 8.78
CA VAL A 367 -4.05 14.55 8.20
C VAL A 367 -3.15 13.99 9.29
N PRO A 368 -2.71 12.73 9.21
CA PRO A 368 -1.64 12.19 10.05
C PRO A 368 -0.39 13.09 10.03
N CYS A 369 0.11 13.46 11.19
CA CYS A 369 1.30 14.32 11.31
C CYS A 369 2.22 13.84 12.43
N GLN A 370 3.38 14.48 12.57
CA GLN A 370 4.31 14.26 13.67
C GLN A 370 4.19 15.37 14.73
N TYR A 371 4.93 15.21 15.83
CA TYR A 371 5.00 16.23 16.87
C TYR A 371 5.79 17.46 16.40
N GLU A 372 6.77 17.24 15.53
CA GLU A 372 7.61 18.24 14.91
C GLU A 372 6.78 19.26 14.11
N ASP A 373 5.72 18.82 13.41
CA ASP A 373 4.78 19.72 12.72
C ASP A 373 4.06 20.66 13.70
N TYR A 374 3.71 20.15 14.88
CA TYR A 374 3.14 20.98 15.94
C TYR A 374 4.18 21.96 16.51
N GLN A 375 5.44 21.55 16.67
CA GLN A 375 6.50 22.45 17.13
C GLN A 375 6.78 23.57 16.12
N GLU A 376 6.76 23.27 14.82
CA GLU A 376 6.84 24.26 13.75
C GLU A 376 5.69 25.27 13.85
N ALA A 377 4.45 24.78 14.00
CA ALA A 377 3.27 25.60 14.22
C ALA A 377 3.37 26.49 15.46
N VAL A 378 3.92 26.00 16.57
CA VAL A 378 4.13 26.78 17.81
C VAL A 378 5.20 27.86 17.63
N SER A 379 6.19 27.62 16.77
CA SER A 379 7.16 28.66 16.38
C SER A 379 6.53 29.76 15.51
N GLY A 380 5.25 29.59 15.14
CA GLY A 380 4.46 30.49 14.33
C GLY A 380 4.72 30.37 12.83
N GLN A 381 5.31 29.26 12.39
CA GLN A 381 5.47 28.87 10.98
C GLN A 381 4.33 27.93 10.58
N MET A 382 3.92 27.96 9.31
CA MET A 382 2.86 27.07 8.81
C MET A 382 3.50 25.77 8.32
N PRO A 383 3.13 24.59 8.86
CA PRO A 383 3.65 23.33 8.36
C PRO A 383 3.30 23.11 6.88
N ASP A 384 4.29 22.73 6.08
CA ASP A 384 4.12 22.50 4.64
C ASP A 384 3.02 21.46 4.34
N LEU A 385 2.95 20.40 5.15
CA LEU A 385 1.91 19.36 5.05
C LEU A 385 0.49 19.94 5.20
N TRP A 386 0.30 20.90 6.11
CA TRP A 386 -0.99 21.57 6.28
C TRP A 386 -1.34 22.39 5.05
N TRP A 387 -0.39 23.20 4.58
CA TRP A 387 -0.57 24.10 3.44
C TRP A 387 -0.91 23.33 2.15
N ARG A 388 -0.13 22.29 1.83
CA ARG A 388 -0.39 21.45 0.65
C ARG A 388 -1.75 20.78 0.71
N THR A 389 -2.14 20.28 1.88
CA THR A 389 -3.46 19.66 2.05
C THR A 389 -4.55 20.68 1.84
N TYR A 390 -4.44 21.88 2.41
CA TYR A 390 -5.44 22.94 2.25
C TYR A 390 -5.61 23.32 0.77
N GLN A 391 -4.50 23.48 0.04
CA GLN A 391 -4.53 23.79 -1.39
C GLN A 391 -5.21 22.70 -2.24
N LYS A 392 -5.09 21.41 -1.88
CA LYS A 392 -5.81 20.30 -2.53
C LYS A 392 -7.31 20.27 -2.26
N LEU A 393 -7.76 20.93 -1.18
CA LEU A 393 -9.17 20.98 -0.77
C LEU A 393 -9.93 22.16 -1.40
N ILE A 394 -9.21 23.12 -2.01
CA ILE A 394 -9.75 24.21 -2.85
C ILE A 394 -10.21 23.60 -4.18
#